data_AF-A0A1B6J006-F1
#
_entry.id   AF-A0A1B6J006-F1
#
_cell.length_a   1.000
_cell.length_b   1.000
_cell.length_c   1.000
_cell.angle_alpha   90.00
_cell.angle_beta   90.00
_cell.angle_gamma   90.00
#
_symmetry.space_group_name_H-M   'P 1'
#
loop_
_entity.id
_entity.type
_entity.pdbx_description
1 polymer ?
#
loop_
_entity_poly.entity_id
_entity_poly.type
_entity_poly.pdbx_seq_one_letter_code
_entity_poly.pdbx_strand_id
1 'polypeptide(L)'
;MLRTLLNCPVRFFETTPLGRIMNRFSTDLGIIDKKIATSLQRLLQFLLLCFSAVLVNCIVTPWFIALAAPICLVYYMVQKFYRCSTRELQRLDSMSRSPILSHFSETLSGLETIRAFGQQQRFTTALFHKLDTHTNAFLIINSCNRWLGIALDYLGGLIVQSNTKPAVAGVNDQEGVGMSV
;
A
#
# COMPACT_ATOMS: atom_id res chain seq x y z
N MET A 1 -10.54 -2.90 26.02
CA MET A 1 -9.24 -2.43 26.54
C MET A 1 -9.37 -1.84 27.95
N LEU A 2 -10.18 -0.79 28.16
CA LEU A 2 -10.38 -0.19 29.49
C LEU A 2 -10.84 -1.20 30.55
N ARG A 3 -11.88 -1.98 30.26
CA ARG A 3 -12.43 -3.00 31.17
C ARG A 3 -11.41 -4.08 31.56
N THR A 4 -10.54 -4.44 30.62
CA THR A 4 -9.45 -5.41 30.83
C THR A 4 -8.34 -4.82 31.70
N LEU A 5 -8.06 -3.52 31.56
CA LEU A 5 -7.06 -2.82 32.36
C LEU A 5 -7.53 -2.64 33.81
N LEU A 6 -8.81 -2.33 34.03
CA LEU A 6 -9.41 -2.18 35.36
C LEU A 6 -9.45 -3.49 36.16
N ASN A 7 -9.46 -4.63 35.48
CA ASN A 7 -9.43 -5.96 36.10
C ASN A 7 -8.00 -6.53 36.24
N CYS A 8 -6.97 -5.75 35.94
CA CYS A 8 -5.58 -6.21 36.00
C CYS A 8 -5.06 -6.14 37.45
N PRO A 9 -4.25 -7.12 37.92
CA PRO A 9 -3.66 -7.06 39.26
C PRO A 9 -2.74 -5.85 39.41
N VAL A 10 -2.63 -5.29 40.62
CA VAL A 10 -1.79 -4.12 40.93
C VAL A 10 -0.34 -4.30 40.47
N ARG A 11 0.18 -5.53 40.55
CA ARG A 11 1.50 -5.93 40.05
C ARG A 11 1.76 -5.56 38.57
N PHE A 12 0.72 -5.51 37.74
CA PHE A 12 0.83 -5.09 36.34
C PHE A 12 1.18 -3.60 36.22
N PHE A 13 0.63 -2.77 37.09
CA PHE A 13 0.89 -1.32 37.13
C PHE A 13 2.25 -0.98 37.75
N GLU A 14 2.77 -1.84 38.62
CA GLU A 14 4.13 -1.69 39.19
C GLU A 14 5.22 -2.09 38.20
N THR A 15 4.96 -3.10 37.36
CA THR A 15 5.92 -3.61 36.37
C THR A 15 5.87 -2.87 35.03
N THR A 16 4.74 -2.26 34.69
CA THR A 16 4.55 -1.56 33.42
C THR A 16 4.57 -0.06 33.63
N PRO A 17 5.50 0.70 33.01
CA PRO A 17 5.54 2.14 33.18
C PRO A 17 4.24 2.78 32.69
N LEU A 18 3.65 3.66 33.51
CA LEU A 18 2.39 4.37 33.21
C LEU A 18 2.42 5.05 31.83
N GLY A 19 3.57 5.59 31.42
CA GLY A 19 3.74 6.20 30.10
C GLY A 19 3.49 5.24 28.93
N ARG A 20 3.82 3.94 29.08
CA ARG A 20 3.53 2.93 28.04
C ARG A 20 2.03 2.65 27.94
N ILE A 21 1.33 2.59 29.06
CA ILE A 21 -0.13 2.41 29.10
C ILE A 21 -0.81 3.62 28.46
N MET A 22 -0.38 4.83 28.82
CA MET A 22 -0.90 6.09 28.26
C MET A 22 -0.66 6.18 26.75
N ASN A 23 0.53 5.83 26.26
CA ASN A 23 0.86 5.83 24.83
C ASN A 23 -0.03 4.85 24.05
N ARG A 24 -0.35 3.69 24.64
CA ARG A 24 -1.26 2.70 24.06
C ARG A 24 -2.71 3.20 23.99
N PHE A 25 -3.18 3.89 25.01
CA PHE A 25 -4.53 4.49 25.01
C PHE A 25 -4.64 5.76 24.16
N SER A 26 -3.56 6.50 23.98
CA SER A 26 -3.59 7.74 23.19
C SER A 26 -3.25 7.48 21.73
N THR A 27 -2.06 6.95 21.46
CA THR A 27 -1.52 6.79 20.11
C THR A 27 -2.09 5.57 19.40
N ASP A 28 -2.11 4.39 20.03
CA ASP A 28 -2.58 3.18 19.35
C ASP A 28 -4.10 3.22 19.09
N LEU A 29 -4.90 3.67 20.07
CA LEU A 29 -6.35 3.89 19.85
C LEU A 29 -6.59 4.96 18.78
N GLY A 30 -5.83 6.06 18.78
CA GLY A 30 -5.94 7.08 17.75
C GLY A 30 -5.64 6.56 16.33
N ILE A 31 -4.66 5.65 16.20
CA ILE A 31 -4.37 4.98 14.94
C ILE A 31 -5.52 4.04 14.54
N ILE A 32 -6.08 3.27 15.47
CA ILE A 32 -7.20 2.38 15.21
C ILE A 32 -8.41 3.19 14.70
N ASP A 33 -8.81 4.22 15.45
CA ASP A 33 -10.02 4.98 15.17
C ASP A 33 -9.93 5.74 13.84
N LYS A 34 -8.77 6.33 13.52
CA LYS A 34 -8.63 7.11 12.29
C LYS A 34 -8.15 6.25 11.12
N LYS A 35 -7.01 5.57 11.27
CA LYS A 35 -6.34 4.92 10.12
C LYS A 35 -7.07 3.67 9.66
N ILE A 36 -7.58 2.84 10.58
CA ILE A 36 -8.31 1.62 10.21
C ILE A 36 -9.67 1.99 9.63
N ALA A 37 -10.40 2.92 10.24
CA ALA A 37 -11.70 3.36 9.72
C ALA A 37 -11.57 3.90 8.29
N THR A 38 -10.63 4.81 8.02
CA THR A 38 -10.41 5.33 6.66
C THR A 38 -9.96 4.24 5.68
N SER A 39 -9.16 3.27 6.13
CA SER A 39 -8.72 2.16 5.27
C SER A 39 -9.86 1.21 4.92
N LEU A 40 -10.74 0.91 5.88
CA LEU A 40 -11.93 0.10 5.66
C LEU A 40 -12.93 0.80 4.73
N GLN A 41 -13.15 2.10 4.94
CA GLN A 41 -14.00 2.90 4.05
C GLN A 41 -13.49 2.86 2.61
N ARG A 42 -12.20 3.07 2.39
CA ARG A 42 -11.60 2.96 1.05
C ARG A 42 -11.74 1.56 0.48
N LEU A 43 -11.51 0.52 1.28
CA LEU A 43 -11.65 -0.87 0.84
C LEU A 43 -13.09 -1.15 0.38
N LEU A 44 -14.09 -0.76 1.18
CA LEU A 44 -15.50 -0.92 0.84
C LEU A 44 -15.86 -0.14 -0.43
N GLN A 45 -15.40 1.10 -0.55
CA GLN A 45 -15.62 1.91 -1.74
C GLN A 45 -15.03 1.24 -3.00
N PHE A 46 -13.80 0.73 -2.93
CA PHE A 46 -13.19 0.01 -4.05
C PHE A 46 -13.89 -1.30 -4.37
N LEU A 47 -14.30 -2.08 -3.36
CA LEU A 47 -15.04 -3.33 -3.57
C LEU A 47 -16.39 -3.08 -4.24
N LEU A 48 -17.15 -2.08 -3.79
CA LEU A 48 -18.43 -1.71 -4.37
C LEU A 48 -18.28 -1.18 -5.80
N LEU A 49 -17.25 -0.35 -6.05
CA LEU A 49 -16.97 0.15 -7.39
C LEU A 49 -16.60 -0.97 -8.36
N CYS A 50 -15.72 -1.89 -7.93
CA CYS A 50 -15.32 -3.05 -8.72
C CYS A 50 -16.52 -3.98 -9.00
N PHE A 51 -17.33 -4.27 -7.97
CA PHE A 51 -18.53 -5.08 -8.11
C PHE A 51 -19.52 -4.47 -9.10
N SER A 52 -19.78 -3.16 -8.99
CA SER A 52 -20.64 -2.42 -9.91
C SER A 52 -20.12 -2.48 -11.35
N ALA A 53 -18.82 -2.25 -11.55
CA ALA A 53 -18.19 -2.33 -12.87
C ALA A 53 -18.33 -3.72 -13.49
N VAL A 54 -18.06 -4.79 -12.73
CA VAL A 54 -18.22 -6.17 -13.20
C VAL A 54 -19.68 -6.47 -13.55
N LEU A 55 -20.63 -6.06 -12.70
CA LEU A 55 -22.06 -6.29 -12.92
C LEU A 55 -22.54 -5.62 -14.23
N VAL A 56 -22.16 -4.37 -14.47
CA VAL A 56 -22.49 -3.66 -15.72
C VAL A 56 -21.89 -4.37 -16.93
N ASN A 57 -20.62 -4.80 -16.86
CA ASN A 57 -19.98 -5.52 -17.96
C ASN A 57 -20.66 -6.87 -18.27
N CYS A 58 -21.06 -7.61 -17.23
CA CYS A 58 -21.79 -8.88 -17.40
C CYS A 58 -23.16 -8.71 -18.06
N ILE A 59 -23.88 -7.61 -17.77
CA ILE A 59 -25.19 -7.33 -18.38
C ILE A 59 -25.03 -6.91 -19.85
N VAL A 60 -24.05 -6.03 -20.14
CA VAL A 60 -23.85 -5.50 -21.50
C VAL A 60 -23.26 -6.56 -22.43
N THR A 61 -22.30 -7.36 -21.96
CA THR A 61 -21.59 -8.36 -22.76
C THR A 61 -21.52 -9.71 -22.04
N PRO A 62 -22.44 -10.65 -22.30
CA PRO A 62 -22.45 -11.96 -21.62
C PRO A 62 -21.15 -12.77 -21.80
N TRP A 63 -20.46 -12.58 -22.92
CA TRP A 63 -19.17 -13.24 -23.21
C TRP A 63 -18.00 -12.72 -22.35
N PHE A 64 -18.20 -11.61 -21.64
CA PHE A 64 -17.21 -11.03 -20.72
C PHE A 64 -16.74 -12.05 -19.67
N ILE A 65 -17.63 -12.92 -19.18
CA ILE A 65 -17.31 -13.91 -18.14
C ILE A 65 -16.24 -14.90 -18.63
N ALA A 66 -16.31 -15.32 -19.89
CA ALA A 66 -15.32 -16.22 -20.50
C ALA A 66 -13.93 -15.56 -20.59
N LEU A 67 -13.86 -14.26 -20.87
CA LEU A 67 -12.62 -13.48 -20.92
C LEU A 67 -12.11 -13.10 -19.52
N ALA A 68 -13.00 -12.90 -18.56
CA ALA A 68 -12.67 -12.53 -17.20
C ALA A 68 -11.89 -13.64 -16.46
N ALA A 69 -12.19 -14.92 -16.74
CA ALA A 69 -11.54 -16.05 -16.09
C ALA A 69 -10.00 -16.08 -16.26
N PRO A 70 -9.43 -16.05 -17.49
CA PRO A 70 -7.98 -16.03 -17.68
C PRO A 70 -7.34 -14.73 -17.14
N ILE A 71 -8.02 -13.60 -17.25
CA ILE A 71 -7.51 -12.31 -16.75
C ILE A 71 -7.44 -12.31 -15.21
N CYS A 72 -8.44 -12.88 -14.54
CA CYS A 72 -8.46 -13.02 -13.09
C CYS A 72 -7.32 -13.92 -12.60
N LEU A 73 -7.00 -14.99 -13.33
CA LEU A 73 -5.85 -15.84 -13.03
C LEU A 73 -4.52 -15.08 -13.14
N VAL A 74 -4.31 -14.34 -14.24
CA VAL A 74 -3.10 -13.51 -14.43
C VAL A 74 -3.00 -12.46 -13.32
N TYR A 75 -4.09 -11.77 -13.03
CA TYR A 75 -4.17 -10.76 -11.96
C TYR A 75 -3.82 -11.37 -10.61
N TYR A 76 -4.34 -12.55 -10.28
CA TYR A 76 -4.02 -13.26 -9.05
C TYR A 76 -2.54 -13.62 -8.95
N MET A 77 -1.92 -14.12 -10.04
CA MET A 77 -0.49 -14.44 -10.05
C MET A 77 0.38 -13.20 -9.85
N VAL A 78 0.08 -12.12 -10.59
CA VAL A 78 0.77 -10.83 -10.46
C VAL A 78 0.62 -10.29 -9.04
N GLN A 79 -0.59 -10.32 -8.48
CA GLN A 79 -0.84 -9.79 -7.14
C GLN A 79 -0.18 -10.64 -6.05
N LYS A 80 -0.12 -11.97 -6.21
CA LYS A 80 0.60 -12.86 -5.29
C LYS A 80 2.10 -12.54 -5.29
N PHE A 81 2.70 -12.41 -6.47
CA PHE A 81 4.11 -12.04 -6.62
C PHE A 81 4.41 -10.66 -6.03
N TYR A 82 3.57 -9.68 -6.37
CA TYR A 82 3.66 -8.32 -5.86
C TYR A 82 3.57 -8.27 -4.33
N ARG A 83 2.57 -8.91 -3.74
CA ARG A 83 2.36 -8.90 -2.28
C ARG A 83 3.55 -9.53 -1.53
N CYS A 84 4.14 -10.59 -2.07
CA CYS A 84 5.35 -11.19 -1.49
C CYS A 84 6.54 -10.21 -1.55
N SER A 85 6.76 -9.61 -2.72
CA SER A 85 7.89 -8.69 -2.95
C SER A 85 7.75 -7.41 -2.13
N THR A 86 6.59 -6.75 -2.15
CA THR A 86 6.33 -5.51 -1.42
C THR A 86 6.44 -5.71 0.10
N ARG A 87 6.08 -6.88 0.64
CA ARG A 87 6.25 -7.17 2.07
C ARG A 87 7.72 -7.14 2.47
N GLU A 88 8.59 -7.79 1.70
CA GLU A 88 10.02 -7.79 1.98
C GLU A 88 10.63 -6.39 1.80
N LEU A 89 10.20 -5.65 0.79
CA LEU A 89 10.62 -4.26 0.59
C LEU A 89 10.18 -3.35 1.75
N GLN A 90 8.93 -3.45 2.21
CA GLN A 90 8.45 -2.72 3.38
C GLN A 90 9.23 -3.07 4.65
N ARG A 91 9.69 -4.32 4.78
CA ARG A 91 10.59 -4.72 5.86
C ARG A 91 11.94 -4.01 5.75
N LEU A 92 12.54 -3.96 4.56
CA LEU A 92 13.80 -3.24 4.31
C LEU A 92 13.68 -1.74 4.58
N ASP A 93 12.59 -1.10 4.17
CA ASP A 93 12.29 0.31 4.46
C ASP A 93 12.20 0.56 5.98
N SER A 94 11.44 -0.29 6.68
CA SER A 94 11.32 -0.21 8.14
C SER A 94 12.67 -0.40 8.86
N MET A 95 13.47 -1.36 8.41
CA MET A 95 14.79 -1.64 8.99
C MET A 95 15.83 -0.55 8.69
N SER A 96 15.78 0.07 7.51
CA SER A 96 16.71 1.14 7.13
C SER A 96 16.41 2.48 7.82
N ARG A 97 15.15 2.70 8.21
CA ARG A 97 14.71 3.93 8.90
C ARG A 97 15.20 4.04 10.34
N SER A 98 15.22 2.93 11.08
CA SER A 98 15.58 2.92 12.51
C SER A 98 17.02 3.42 12.80
N PRO A 99 18.06 2.98 12.07
CA PRO A 99 19.43 3.47 12.24
C PRO A 99 19.60 4.98 12.03
N ILE A 100 18.80 5.59 11.17
CA ILE A 100 18.82 7.04 10.93
C ILE A 100 18.36 7.78 12.19
N LEU A 101 17.23 7.35 12.76
CA LEU A 101 16.68 7.94 13.98
C LEU A 101 17.63 7.77 15.17
N SER A 102 18.24 6.59 15.29
CA SER A 102 19.23 6.31 16.35
C SER A 102 20.47 7.20 16.22
N HIS A 103 21.04 7.31 15.01
CA HIS A 103 22.21 8.15 14.77
C HIS A 103 21.91 9.64 15.01
N PHE A 104 20.70 10.09 14.66
CA PHE A 104 20.27 11.46 14.94
C PHE A 104 20.13 11.73 16.44
N SER A 105 19.56 10.79 17.20
CA SER A 105 19.47 10.88 18.66
C SER A 105 20.86 10.93 19.31
N GLU A 106 21.78 10.08 18.86
CA GLU A 106 23.17 10.04 19.35
C GLU A 106 23.91 11.36 19.05
N THR A 107 23.72 11.90 17.85
CA THR A 107 24.32 13.18 17.45
C THR A 107 23.79 14.33 18.30
N LEU A 108 22.50 14.34 18.63
CA LEU A 108 21.90 15.37 19.49
C LEU A 108 22.41 15.28 20.93
N SER A 109 22.50 14.08 21.50
CA SER A 109 23.01 13.87 22.85
C SER A 109 24.51 14.17 22.98
N GLY A 110 25.31 13.90 21.94
CA GLY A 110 26.76 14.10 21.91
C GLY A 110 27.21 15.38 21.21
N LEU A 111 26.32 16.33 20.93
CA LEU A 111 26.57 17.46 20.03
C LEU A 111 27.76 18.32 20.47
N GLU A 112 27.89 18.61 21.76
CA GLU A 112 28.98 19.41 22.31
C GLU A 112 30.33 18.73 22.12
N THR A 113 30.41 17.43 22.39
CA THR A 113 31.62 16.62 22.19
C THR A 113 32.01 16.59 20.71
N ILE A 114 31.05 16.36 19.80
CA ILE A 114 31.33 16.34 18.36
C ILE A 114 31.90 17.68 17.88
N ARG A 115 31.34 18.79 18.37
CA ARG A 115 31.83 20.14 18.04
C ARG A 115 33.20 20.42 18.64
N ALA A 116 33.44 20.01 19.89
CA ALA A 116 34.73 20.19 20.56
C ALA A 116 35.88 19.46 19.84
N PHE A 117 35.60 18.28 19.27
CA PHE A 117 36.59 17.50 18.51
C PHE A 117 36.63 17.82 17.01
N GLY A 118 35.80 18.74 16.50
CA GLY A 118 35.77 19.10 15.07
C GLY A 118 35.33 17.96 14.13
N GLN A 119 34.55 16.99 14.61
CA GLN A 119 34.18 15.76 13.87
C GLN A 119 32.83 15.85 13.15
N GLN A 120 32.27 17.05 12.96
CA GLN A 120 30.95 17.26 12.37
C GLN A 120 30.84 16.61 10.99
N GLN A 121 31.85 16.79 10.13
CA GLN A 121 31.81 16.31 8.75
C GLN A 121 31.77 14.77 8.68
N ARG A 122 32.47 14.07 9.56
CA ARG A 122 32.43 12.61 9.67
C ARG A 122 31.01 12.12 10.02
N PHE A 123 30.37 12.74 11.00
CA PHE A 123 29.00 12.40 11.40
C PHE A 123 27.98 12.73 10.30
N THR A 124 28.16 13.85 9.60
CA THR A 124 27.34 14.23 8.46
C THR A 124 27.46 13.22 7.30
N THR A 125 28.67 12.81 6.93
CA THR A 125 28.87 11.79 5.88
C THR A 125 28.26 10.44 6.28
N ALA A 126 28.41 10.03 7.55
CA ALA A 126 27.79 8.81 8.05
C ALA A 126 26.25 8.86 8.00
N LEU A 127 25.66 10.01 8.34
CA LEU A 127 24.22 10.24 8.22
C LEU A 127 23.75 10.16 6.76
N PHE A 128 24.45 10.83 5.84
CA PHE A 128 24.11 10.78 4.42
C PHE A 128 24.18 9.37 3.85
N HIS A 129 25.16 8.56 4.24
CA HIS A 129 25.25 7.17 3.78
C HIS A 129 24.05 6.32 4.24
N LYS A 130 23.61 6.49 5.49
CA LYS A 130 22.40 5.82 6.01
C LYS A 130 21.13 6.33 5.30
N LEU A 131 21.06 7.63 5.05
CA LEU A 131 19.94 8.27 4.35
C LEU A 131 19.83 7.78 2.89
N ASP A 132 20.97 7.61 2.22
CA ASP A 132 21.03 7.13 0.84
C ASP A 132 20.54 5.67 0.74
N THR A 133 20.96 4.83 1.69
CA THR A 133 20.46 3.45 1.80
C THR A 133 18.93 3.40 1.97
N HIS A 134 18.37 4.23 2.85
CA HIS A 134 16.92 4.33 3.05
C HIS A 134 16.21 4.90 1.82
N THR A 135 16.77 5.95 1.20
CA THR A 135 16.22 6.55 -0.01
C THR A 135 16.14 5.54 -1.14
N ASN A 136 17.17 4.73 -1.33
CA ASN A 136 17.18 3.66 -2.31
C ASN A 136 16.05 2.63 -2.05
N ALA A 137 15.95 2.13 -0.80
CA ALA A 137 14.86 1.22 -0.43
C ALA A 137 13.46 1.82 -0.68
N PHE A 138 13.28 3.09 -0.34
CA PHE A 138 12.04 3.84 -0.56
C PHE A 138 11.71 4.01 -2.05
N LEU A 139 12.72 4.33 -2.88
CA LEU A 139 12.56 4.44 -4.33
C LEU A 139 12.17 3.11 -4.97
N ILE A 140 12.73 1.99 -4.50
CA ILE A 140 12.37 0.65 -4.99
C ILE A 140 10.90 0.35 -4.66
N ILE A 141 10.43 0.63 -3.43
CA ILE A 141 9.01 0.46 -3.07
C ILE A 141 8.10 1.27 -4.01
N ASN A 142 8.44 2.54 -4.25
CA ASN A 142 7.64 3.40 -5.13
C ASN A 142 7.66 2.91 -6.58
N SER A 143 8.81 2.43 -7.05
CA SER A 143 8.94 1.85 -8.39
C SER A 143 8.10 0.59 -8.54
N CYS A 144 8.07 -0.28 -7.52
CA CYS A 144 7.18 -1.45 -7.49
C CYS A 144 5.69 -1.05 -7.50
N ASN A 145 5.29 -0.07 -6.68
CA ASN A 145 3.91 0.45 -6.67
C ASN A 145 3.51 0.96 -8.07
N ARG A 146 4.41 1.69 -8.74
CA ARG A 146 4.18 2.25 -10.08
C ARG A 146 4.11 1.15 -11.15
N TRP A 147 5.00 0.17 -11.08
CA TRP A 147 5.00 -0.99 -11.97
C TRP A 147 3.68 -1.76 -11.90
N LEU A 148 3.17 -2.01 -10.67
CA LEU A 148 1.86 -2.65 -10.51
C LEU A 148 0.77 -1.80 -11.16
N GLY A 149 0.74 -0.49 -10.92
CA GLY A 149 -0.23 0.41 -11.55
C GLY A 149 -0.24 0.28 -13.07
N ILE A 150 0.93 0.36 -13.71
CA ILE A 150 1.07 0.21 -15.17
C ILE A 150 0.61 -1.17 -15.65
N ALA A 151 0.98 -2.24 -14.93
CA ALA A 151 0.56 -3.60 -15.28
C ALA A 151 -0.97 -3.76 -15.22
N LEU A 152 -1.62 -3.14 -14.22
CA LEU A 152 -3.08 -3.17 -14.08
C LEU A 152 -3.79 -2.33 -15.15
N ASP A 153 -3.26 -1.15 -15.47
CA ASP A 153 -3.79 -0.30 -16.55
C ASP A 153 -3.71 -1.01 -17.90
N TYR A 154 -2.62 -1.75 -18.16
CA TYR A 154 -2.47 -2.54 -19.38
C TYR A 154 -3.52 -3.66 -19.47
N LEU A 155 -3.74 -4.40 -18.37
CA LEU A 155 -4.79 -5.41 -18.31
C LEU A 155 -6.19 -4.79 -18.50
N GLY A 156 -6.45 -3.63 -17.91
CA GLY A 156 -7.69 -2.87 -18.11
C GLY A 156 -7.90 -2.47 -19.57
N GLY A 157 -6.85 -2.00 -20.25
CA GLY A 157 -6.89 -1.67 -21.68
C GLY A 157 -7.23 -2.88 -22.56
N LEU A 158 -6.68 -4.06 -22.25
CA LEU A 158 -7.02 -5.30 -22.97
C LEU A 158 -8.49 -5.70 -22.78
N ILE A 159 -9.03 -5.53 -21.58
CA ILE A 159 -10.46 -5.78 -21.31
C ILE A 159 -11.33 -4.87 -22.17
N VAL A 160 -11.05 -3.55 -22.18
CA VAL A 160 -11.84 -2.59 -22.96
C VAL A 160 -11.78 -2.91 -24.46
N GLN A 161 -10.59 -3.17 -25.00
CA GLN A 161 -10.44 -3.57 -26.41
C GLN A 161 -11.21 -4.85 -26.74
N SER A 162 -11.24 -5.83 -25.84
CA SER A 162 -11.94 -7.10 -26.04
C SER A 162 -13.48 -6.92 -26.05
N ASN A 163 -14.02 -6.02 -25.23
CA ASN A 163 -15.44 -5.71 -25.18
C ASN A 163 -15.90 -4.84 -26.37
N THR A 164 -15.05 -3.94 -26.86
CA THR A 164 -15.40 -3.04 -27.98
C THR A 164 -15.53 -3.77 -29.32
N LYS A 165 -14.66 -4.76 -29.61
CA LYS A 165 -14.66 -5.48 -30.90
C LYS A 165 -16.02 -6.09 -31.30
N PRO A 166 -16.69 -6.89 -30.45
CA PRO A 166 -18.01 -7.44 -30.78
C PRO A 166 -19.11 -6.36 -30.84
N ALA A 167 -19.02 -5.31 -30.02
CA ALA A 167 -19.99 -4.21 -30.05
C ALA A 167 -19.96 -3.45 -31.39
N VAL A 168 -18.77 -3.17 -31.93
CA VAL A 168 -18.63 -2.49 -33.23
C VAL A 168 -19.07 -3.40 -34.39
N ALA A 169 -18.80 -4.71 -34.32
CA ALA A 169 -19.28 -5.65 -35.33
C ALA A 169 -20.82 -5.71 -35.38
N GLY A 170 -21.48 -5.71 -34.22
CA GLY A 170 -22.95 -5.71 -34.15
C GLY A 170 -23.61 -4.41 -34.67
N VAL A 171 -22.92 -3.27 -34.59
CA VAL A 171 -23.41 -1.99 -35.16
C VAL A 171 -23.31 -2.01 -36.70
N ASN A 172 -22.21 -2.52 -37.26
CA ASN A 172 -22.04 -2.62 -38.70
C ASN A 172 -23.05 -3.58 -39.36
N ASP A 173 -23.46 -4.65 -38.66
CA ASP A 173 -24.52 -5.55 -39.16
C ASP A 173 -25.90 -4.86 -39.18
N GLN A 174 -26.17 -3.91 -38.27
CA GLN A 174 -27.44 -3.15 -38.28
C GLN A 174 -27.48 -2.08 -39.38
N GLU A 175 -26.36 -1.41 -39.68
CA GLU A 175 -26.28 -0.46 -40.80
C GLU A 175 -26.39 -1.16 -42.17
N GLY A 176 -25.88 -2.38 -42.32
CA GLY A 176 -26.01 -3.16 -43.56
C GLY A 176 -27.45 -3.63 -43.86
N VAL A 177 -28.23 -3.92 -42.82
CA VAL A 177 -29.65 -4.31 -42.97
C VAL A 177 -30.54 -3.09 -43.27
N GLY A 178 -30.21 -1.91 -42.75
CA GLY A 178 -30.94 -0.66 -43.03
C GLY A 178 -30.76 -0.09 -44.43
N MET A 179 -29.69 -0.46 -45.15
CA MET A 179 -29.43 -0.03 -46.53
C MET A 179 -30.00 -0.99 -47.59
N SER A 180 -30.60 -2.11 -47.16
CA SER A 180 -31.11 -3.19 -48.02
C SER A 180 -32.64 -3.23 -48.13
N VAL A 181 -33.35 -2.18 -47.68
CA VAL A 181 -34.82 -2.05 -47.75
C VAL A 181 -35.21 -0.81 -48.54
#